data_AF-A0A5Y4BSL3-F1
#
_entry.id   AF-A0A5Y4BSL3-F1
#
_cell.length_a   1.000
_cell.length_b   1.000
_cell.length_c   1.000
_cell.angle_alpha   90.00
_cell.angle_beta   90.00
_cell.angle_gamma   90.00
#
_symmetry.space_group_name_H-M   'P 1'
#
loop_
_entity.id
_entity.type
_entity.pdbx_description
1 polymer ?
#
loop_
_entity_poly.entity_id
_entity_poly.type
_entity_poly.pdbx_seq_one_letter_code
_entity_poly.pdbx_strand_id
1 'polypeptide(L)'
;DYLLAFDSDGNTMQISQAAQAVRRITIQQATQQDHEDGDFSGKKSLMQSIEASSKDVMPVAFEFKCVPYEGLGERAFSLRNSLLTGDEPRFVLRIVQLEAQEEAIANEFRDMLISKFDGESVETFIGNFKA
;
A
#
# COMPACT_ATOMS: atom_id res chain seq x y z
N ASP A 1 -16.17 -0.38 -3.26
CA ASP A 1 -15.54 -1.67 -2.88
C ASP A 1 -14.27 -1.95 -3.67
N TYR A 2 -13.32 -1.01 -3.67
CA TYR A 2 -12.03 -1.17 -4.37
C TYR A 2 -10.85 -1.29 -3.40
N LEU A 3 -11.11 -1.22 -2.09
CA LEU A 3 -10.09 -1.27 -1.06
C LEU A 3 -10.58 -2.21 0.04
N LEU A 4 -9.77 -3.20 0.36
CA LEU A 4 -9.92 -4.07 1.53
C LEU A 4 -8.75 -3.82 2.48
N ALA A 5 -8.98 -3.95 3.78
CA ALA A 5 -7.96 -3.85 4.80
C ALA A 5 -7.83 -5.19 5.53
N PHE A 6 -6.63 -5.52 5.98
CA PHE A 6 -6.32 -6.77 6.66
C PHE A 6 -5.56 -6.50 7.95
N ASP A 7 -5.92 -7.23 9.00
CA ASP A 7 -5.19 -7.24 10.27
C ASP A 7 -3.97 -8.18 10.24
N SER A 8 -3.23 -8.24 11.34
CA SER A 8 -2.05 -9.09 11.49
C SER A 8 -2.31 -10.59 11.35
N ASP A 9 -3.56 -11.03 11.57
CA ASP A 9 -3.98 -12.41 11.47
C ASP A 9 -4.52 -12.75 10.07
N GLY A 10 -4.57 -11.75 9.18
CA GLY A 10 -5.07 -11.88 7.80
C GLY A 10 -6.59 -11.76 7.70
N ASN A 11 -7.30 -11.37 8.76
CA ASN A 11 -8.74 -11.16 8.70
C ASN A 11 -9.07 -9.81 8.03
N THR A 12 -10.17 -9.79 7.28
CA THR A 12 -10.66 -8.57 6.66
C THR A 12 -11.21 -7.60 7.71
N MET A 13 -10.85 -6.32 7.57
CA MET A 13 -11.33 -5.23 8.38
C MET A 13 -12.26 -4.31 7.57
N GLN A 14 -13.23 -3.68 8.25
CA GLN A 14 -13.98 -2.61 7.61
C GLN A 14 -13.08 -1.40 7.39
N ILE A 15 -13.17 -0.78 6.21
CA ILE A 15 -12.32 0.38 5.87
C ILE A 15 -12.49 1.54 6.85
N SER A 16 -13.70 1.76 7.37
CA SER A 16 -13.95 2.77 8.41
C SER A 16 -13.16 2.48 9.70
N GLN A 17 -13.04 1.22 10.10
CA GLN A 17 -12.26 0.80 11.28
C GLN A 17 -10.76 0.98 11.02
N ALA A 18 -10.27 0.55 9.86
CA ALA A 18 -8.88 0.72 9.45
C ALA A 18 -8.49 2.22 9.43
N ALA A 19 -9.32 3.08 8.84
CA ALA A 19 -9.09 4.51 8.79
C ALA A 19 -9.11 5.16 10.18
N GLN A 20 -10.03 4.74 11.06
CA GLN A 20 -10.07 5.22 12.44
C GLN A 20 -8.80 4.82 13.21
N ALA A 21 -8.30 3.59 13.02
CA ALA A 21 -7.09 3.11 13.68
C ALA A 21 -5.87 3.94 13.26
N VAL A 22 -5.68 4.18 11.95
CA VAL A 22 -4.61 5.05 11.43
C VAL A 22 -4.74 6.47 11.98
N ARG A 23 -5.95 7.05 11.94
CA ARG A 23 -6.20 8.43 12.42
C ARG A 23 -5.92 8.60 13.90
N ARG A 24 -6.26 7.62 14.74
CA ARG A 24 -5.96 7.66 16.19
C ARG A 24 -4.46 7.81 16.44
N ILE A 25 -3.63 7.04 15.73
CA ILE A 25 -2.17 7.09 15.88
C ILE A 25 -1.63 8.45 15.40
N THR A 26 -2.11 8.97 14.26
CA THR A 26 -1.69 10.29 13.77
C THR A 26 -2.07 11.43 14.73
N ILE A 27 -3.24 11.36 15.38
CA ILE A 27 -3.66 12.36 16.38
C ILE A 27 -2.80 12.27 17.65
N GLN A 28 -2.49 11.07 18.11
CA GLN A 28 -1.60 10.86 19.27
C GLN A 28 -0.22 11.46 19.00
N GLN A 29 0.32 11.28 17.80
CA GLN A 29 1.58 11.92 17.38
C GLN A 29 1.50 13.45 17.44
N ALA A 30 0.48 14.05 16.82
CA ALA A 30 0.33 15.51 16.78
C ALA A 30 0.19 16.13 18.19
N THR A 31 -0.65 15.52 19.04
CA THR A 31 -0.89 16.02 20.41
C THR A 31 0.37 15.95 21.27
N GLN A 32 1.21 14.92 21.07
CA GLN A 32 2.41 14.72 21.87
C GLN A 32 3.57 15.59 21.38
N GLN A 33 3.63 15.88 20.07
CA GLN A 33 4.54 16.85 19.48
C GLN A 33 4.28 18.27 20.01
N ASP A 34 3.01 18.66 20.18
CA ASP A 34 2.63 19.95 20.79
C ASP A 34 3.04 20.08 22.27
N HIS A 35 3.28 18.95 22.95
CA HIS A 35 3.74 18.90 24.34
C HIS A 35 5.28 18.78 24.50
N GLU A 36 6.02 18.58 23.40
CA GLU A 36 7.43 18.16 23.39
C GLU A 36 8.46 19.28 23.16
N ASP A 37 8.09 20.55 23.28
CA ASP A 37 9.02 21.68 23.17
C ASP A 37 10.08 21.76 24.31
N GLY A 38 10.30 20.66 25.05
CA GLY A 38 11.38 20.55 26.04
C GLY A 38 11.65 19.19 26.69
N ASP A 39 10.99 18.07 26.33
CA ASP A 39 11.10 16.84 27.14
C ASP A 39 11.27 15.53 26.33
N PHE A 40 12.41 14.87 26.52
CA PHE A 40 12.75 13.54 25.98
C PHE A 40 11.80 12.43 26.51
N SER A 41 11.11 12.69 27.62
CA SER A 41 10.11 11.78 28.19
C SER A 41 8.89 11.57 27.26
N GLY A 42 8.50 12.59 26.49
CA GLY A 42 7.39 12.54 25.54
C GLY A 42 7.61 11.51 24.43
N LYS A 43 8.81 11.51 23.83
CA LYS A 43 9.14 10.64 22.69
C LYS A 43 9.05 9.18 23.05
N LYS A 44 9.51 8.84 24.26
CA LYS A 44 9.43 7.47 24.79
C LYS A 44 7.99 7.05 25.05
N SER A 45 7.15 7.96 25.56
CA SER A 45 5.73 7.69 25.80
C SER A 45 4.96 7.47 24.48
N LEU A 46 5.27 8.24 23.44
CA LEU A 46 4.70 8.06 22.10
C LEU A 46 5.07 6.69 21.50
N MET A 47 6.33 6.26 21.62
CA MET A 47 6.74 4.94 21.12
C MET A 47 6.03 3.80 21.89
N GLN A 48 5.91 3.92 23.21
CA GLN A 48 5.19 2.96 24.03
C GLN A 48 3.68 2.92 23.72
N SER A 49 3.07 4.06 23.42
CA SER A 49 1.65 4.12 23.05
C SER A 49 1.39 3.52 21.67
N ILE A 50 2.31 3.68 20.72
CA ILE A 50 2.27 3.00 19.41
C ILE A 50 2.40 1.48 19.58
N GLU A 51 3.38 1.02 20.38
CA GLU A 51 3.54 -0.42 20.68
C GLU A 51 2.31 -1.00 21.41
N ALA A 52 1.69 -0.25 22.32
CA ALA A 52 0.47 -0.67 23.00
C ALA A 52 -0.74 -0.68 22.05
N SER A 53 -0.87 0.33 21.19
CA SER A 53 -1.96 0.46 20.20
C SER A 53 -1.82 -0.55 19.06
N SER A 54 -0.63 -1.12 18.83
CA SER A 54 -0.46 -2.26 17.93
C SER A 54 -1.17 -3.53 18.42
N LYS A 55 -1.61 -3.55 19.70
CA LYS A 55 -2.49 -4.60 20.24
C LYS A 55 -3.97 -4.37 19.91
N ASP A 56 -4.36 -3.14 19.54
CA ASP A 56 -5.63 -2.92 18.84
C ASP A 56 -5.46 -3.35 17.38
N VAL A 57 -6.54 -3.86 16.77
CA VAL A 57 -6.54 -4.38 15.39
C VAL A 57 -6.10 -3.28 14.41
N MET A 58 -4.82 -3.27 14.06
CA MET A 58 -4.21 -2.34 13.11
C MET A 58 -4.19 -2.95 11.72
N PRO A 59 -4.51 -2.18 10.66
CA PRO A 59 -4.37 -2.69 9.31
C PRO A 59 -2.87 -2.84 8.99
N VAL A 60 -2.43 -4.06 8.73
CA VAL A 60 -1.05 -4.37 8.32
C VAL A 60 -0.92 -4.43 6.80
N ALA A 61 -2.03 -4.65 6.11
CA ALA A 61 -2.09 -4.69 4.65
C ALA A 61 -3.41 -4.13 4.13
N PHE A 62 -3.38 -3.72 2.87
CA PHE A 62 -4.56 -3.40 2.09
C PHE A 62 -4.51 -4.15 0.77
N GLU A 63 -5.66 -4.41 0.19
CA GLU A 63 -5.77 -4.87 -1.19
C GLU A 63 -6.53 -3.81 -1.97
N PHE A 64 -5.87 -3.22 -2.97
CA PHE A 64 -6.47 -2.22 -3.84
C PHE A 64 -6.78 -2.83 -5.21
N LYS A 65 -8.05 -2.84 -5.56
CA LYS A 65 -8.56 -3.42 -6.79
C LYS A 65 -8.83 -2.33 -7.82
N CYS A 66 -8.25 -2.42 -9.01
CA CYS A 66 -8.47 -1.46 -10.08
C CYS A 66 -8.15 -2.04 -11.47
N VAL A 67 -8.54 -1.30 -12.50
CA VAL A 67 -8.04 -1.48 -13.87
C VAL A 67 -6.82 -0.56 -14.03
N PRO A 68 -5.60 -1.09 -14.23
CA PRO A 68 -4.38 -0.29 -14.18
C PRO A 68 -4.20 0.60 -15.41
N TYR A 69 -4.65 0.11 -16.58
CA TYR A 69 -4.63 0.82 -17.85
C TYR A 69 -5.90 0.49 -18.62
N GLU A 70 -6.38 1.45 -19.41
CA GLU A 70 -7.57 1.26 -20.23
C GLU A 70 -7.41 0.07 -21.19
N GLY A 71 -8.45 -0.75 -21.29
CA GLY A 71 -8.47 -1.94 -22.12
C GLY A 71 -7.84 -3.19 -21.50
N LEU A 72 -7.11 -3.07 -20.38
CA LEU A 72 -6.60 -4.21 -19.63
C LEU A 72 -7.59 -4.71 -18.58
N GLY A 73 -7.32 -5.90 -18.07
CA GLY A 73 -8.09 -6.56 -17.02
C GLY A 73 -7.96 -5.87 -15.66
N GLU A 74 -9.03 -6.03 -14.88
CA GLU A 74 -9.07 -5.65 -13.48
C GLU A 74 -8.14 -6.56 -12.64
N ARG A 75 -7.43 -5.97 -11.68
CA ARG A 75 -6.50 -6.68 -10.81
C ARG A 75 -6.48 -6.10 -9.40
N ALA A 76 -6.01 -6.92 -8.47
CA ALA A 76 -5.83 -6.56 -7.08
C ALA A 76 -4.34 -6.39 -6.75
N PHE A 77 -3.99 -5.26 -6.15
CA PHE A 77 -2.65 -4.94 -5.68
C PHE A 77 -2.58 -5.06 -4.16
N SER A 78 -1.77 -5.98 -3.68
CA SER A 78 -1.45 -6.09 -2.25
C SER A 78 -0.53 -4.95 -1.84
N LEU A 79 -0.93 -4.19 -0.84
CA LEU A 79 -0.24 -3.04 -0.28
C LEU A 79 0.15 -3.35 1.17
N ARG A 80 1.44 -3.44 1.46
CA ARG A 80 1.90 -3.54 2.85
C ARG A 80 1.81 -2.16 3.50
N ASN A 81 1.14 -2.09 4.65
CA ASN A 81 1.18 -0.91 5.52
C ASN A 81 2.40 -1.00 6.44
N SER A 82 3.16 0.07 6.55
CA SER A 82 4.32 0.16 7.42
C SER A 82 4.32 1.49 8.15
N LEU A 83 4.58 1.46 9.46
CA LEU A 83 4.87 2.66 10.23
C LEU A 83 6.38 2.86 10.25
N LEU A 84 6.87 3.92 9.60
CA LEU A 84 8.25 4.36 9.74
C LEU A 84 8.36 5.15 11.03
N THR A 85 9.24 4.77 11.95
CA THR A 85 9.40 5.36 13.29
C THR A 85 10.64 6.25 13.40
N GLY A 86 10.80 7.17 12.43
CA GLY A 86 11.85 8.20 12.48
C GLY A 86 11.45 9.38 13.38
N ASP A 87 12.10 10.53 13.21
CA ASP A 87 11.80 11.76 13.97
C ASP A 87 10.33 12.19 13.84
N GLU A 88 9.74 11.96 12.66
CA GLU A 88 8.30 12.07 12.43
C GLU A 88 7.80 10.70 11.97
N PRO A 89 6.97 10.00 12.76
CA PRO A 89 6.51 8.71 12.35
C PRO A 89 5.47 8.83 11.22
N ARG A 90 5.59 7.99 10.19
CA ARG A 90 4.76 8.08 8.98
C ARG A 90 4.27 6.72 8.53
N PHE A 91 2.99 6.63 8.19
CA PHE A 91 2.45 5.47 7.51
C PHE A 91 2.85 5.49 6.04
N VAL A 92 3.34 4.35 5.55
CA VAL A 92 3.74 4.16 4.17
C VAL A 92 3.11 2.88 3.65
N LEU A 93 2.39 3.02 2.54
CA LEU A 93 1.88 1.90 1.76
C LEU A 93 2.90 1.54 0.68
N ARG A 94 3.20 0.25 0.52
CA ARG A 94 4.06 -0.25 -0.57
C ARG A 94 3.38 -1.40 -1.28
N ILE A 95 3.33 -1.32 -2.61
CA ILE A 95 2.88 -2.42 -3.45
C ILE A 95 3.85 -3.59 -3.27
N VAL A 96 3.29 -4.76 -2.98
CA VAL A 96 4.05 -6.01 -2.86
C VAL A 96 4.36 -6.49 -4.28
N GLN A 97 5.64 -6.76 -4.55
CA GLN A 97 6.12 -7.28 -5.84
C GLN A 97 5.68 -6.42 -7.05
N LEU A 98 5.89 -5.11 -6.96
CA LEU A 98 5.49 -4.16 -8.01
C LEU A 98 6.05 -4.56 -9.38
N GLU A 99 7.32 -4.94 -9.45
CA GLU A 99 7.99 -5.31 -10.70
C GLU A 99 7.34 -6.53 -11.37
N ALA A 100 6.92 -7.53 -10.57
CA ALA A 100 6.19 -8.69 -11.10
C ALA A 100 4.79 -8.31 -11.60
N GLN A 101 4.13 -7.35 -10.93
CA GLN A 101 2.86 -6.83 -11.40
C GLN A 101 3.02 -6.07 -12.72
N GLU A 102 4.03 -5.22 -12.84
CA GLU A 102 4.37 -4.49 -14.07
C GLU A 102 4.69 -5.44 -15.23
N GLU A 103 5.47 -6.50 -14.97
CA GLU A 103 5.76 -7.52 -15.97
C GLU A 103 4.49 -8.26 -16.41
N ALA A 104 3.60 -8.62 -15.49
CA ALA A 104 2.32 -9.23 -15.82
C ALA A 104 1.42 -8.30 -16.67
N ILE A 105 1.41 -7.00 -16.36
CA ILE A 105 0.72 -5.97 -17.18
C ILE A 105 1.31 -5.93 -18.58
N ALA A 106 2.64 -5.88 -18.70
CA ALA A 106 3.31 -5.78 -20.00
C ALA A 106 3.05 -7.01 -20.87
N ASN A 107 3.06 -8.20 -20.28
CA ASN A 107 2.71 -9.44 -20.98
C ASN A 107 1.24 -9.45 -21.43
N GLU A 108 0.32 -9.06 -20.55
CA GLU A 108 -1.11 -8.95 -20.91
C GLU A 108 -1.31 -8.00 -22.10
N PHE A 109 -0.67 -6.82 -22.05
CA PHE A 109 -0.75 -5.84 -23.13
C PHE A 109 -0.14 -6.37 -24.44
N ARG A 110 1.03 -7.01 -24.37
CA ARG A 110 1.68 -7.64 -25.54
C ARG A 110 0.77 -8.67 -26.18
N ASP A 111 0.22 -9.58 -25.38
CA ASP A 111 -0.61 -10.67 -25.88
C ASP A 111 -1.91 -10.13 -26.48
N MET A 112 -2.50 -9.10 -25.86
CA MET A 112 -3.62 -8.36 -26.43
C MET A 112 -3.26 -7.72 -27.77
N LEU A 113 -2.09 -7.09 -27.88
CA LEU A 113 -1.62 -6.47 -29.13
C LEU A 113 -1.46 -7.51 -30.24
N ILE A 114 -0.78 -8.63 -29.98
CA ILE A 114 -0.62 -9.72 -30.95
C ILE A 114 -1.98 -10.23 -31.43
N SER A 115 -2.94 -10.40 -30.52
CA SER A 115 -4.30 -10.88 -30.85
C SER A 115 -5.09 -9.95 -31.78
N LYS A 116 -4.64 -8.70 -31.98
CA LYS A 116 -5.27 -7.75 -32.90
C LYS A 116 -4.68 -7.77 -34.30
N PHE A 117 -3.51 -8.38 -34.50
CA PHE A 117 -2.86 -8.52 -35.79
C PHE A 117 -3.11 -9.91 -36.40
N ASP A 118 -4.39 -10.22 -36.63
CA ASP A 118 -4.80 -11.48 -37.23
C ASP A 118 -4.21 -11.66 -38.63
N GLY A 119 -3.46 -12.76 -38.83
CA GLY A 119 -2.91 -13.15 -40.14
C GLY A 119 -1.48 -12.67 -40.42
N GLU A 120 -0.87 -11.91 -39.52
CA GLU A 120 0.53 -11.46 -39.64
C GLU A 120 1.35 -11.86 -38.41
N SER A 121 2.57 -12.36 -38.61
CA SER A 121 3.49 -12.59 -37.50
C SER A 121 4.13 -11.27 -37.09
N VAL A 122 3.66 -10.69 -35.98
CA VAL A 122 4.26 -9.49 -35.39
C VAL A 122 5.24 -9.90 -34.30
N GLU A 123 6.51 -9.56 -34.48
CA GLU A 123 7.52 -9.72 -33.44
C GLU A 123 7.41 -8.58 -32.43
N THR A 124 7.23 -8.92 -31.16
CA THR A 124 7.02 -7.94 -30.08
C THR A 124 8.03 -8.12 -28.97
N PHE A 125 8.52 -7.01 -28.43
CA PHE A 125 9.51 -7.00 -27.36
C PHE A 125 8.99 -6.18 -26.17
N ILE A 126 9.20 -6.69 -24.95
CA ILE A 126 8.94 -5.97 -23.71
C ILE A 126 10.28 -5.48 -23.17
N GLY A 127 10.39 -4.18 -22.90
CA GLY A 127 11.61 -3.62 -22.33
C GLY A 127 11.60 -2.11 -22.25
N ASN A 128 12.64 -1.57 -21.62
CA ASN A 128 12.95 -0.15 -21.63
C ASN A 128 13.87 0.15 -22.80
N PHE A 129 13.35 0.87 -23.80
CA PHE A 129 14.12 1.29 -24.96
C PHE A 129 14.67 2.69 -24.72
N LYS A 130 15.99 2.86 -24.86
CA LYS A 130 16.61 4.18 -24.93
C LYS A 130 16.74 4.56 -26.40
N ALA A 131 16.22 5.72 -26.77
CA ALA A 131 16.38 6.31 -28.10
C ALA A 131 17.78 6.92 -28.27
#